data_AF-A0A090QUP1-F1
#
_entry.id   AF-A0A090QUP1-F1
#
_cell.length_a   1.000
_cell.length_b   1.000
_cell.length_c   1.000
_cell.angle_alpha   90.00
_cell.angle_beta   90.00
_cell.angle_gamma   90.00
#
_symmetry.space_group_name_H-M   'P 1'
#
loop_
_entity.id
_entity.type
_entity.pdbx_description
1 polymer ?
#
loop_
_entity_poly.entity_id
_entity_poly.type
_entity_poly.pdbx_seq_one_letter_code
_entity_poly.pdbx_strand_id
1 'polypeptide(L)' 'MADIYALQTISECVRSGEDSSTFISYELNLVFENGERVNVMDHGNQSAFEDAAMSLAEFLDVSIWKAY' A
#
# COMPACT_ATOMS: atom_id res chain seq x y z
N MET A 1 13.12 0.26 20.06
CA MET A 1 12.98 -0.10 18.64
C MET A 1 11.67 0.49 18.16
N ALA A 2 11.59 0.97 16.92
CA ALA A 2 10.30 1.33 16.32
C ALA A 2 9.63 0.03 15.87
N ASP A 3 8.48 -0.27 16.42
CA ASP A 3 7.69 -1.45 16.07
C ASP A 3 6.76 -1.12 14.88
N ILE A 4 6.51 -2.11 14.03
CA ILE A 4 5.59 -1.93 12.91
C ILE A 4 4.18 -1.98 13.50
N TYR A 5 3.45 -0.87 13.39
CA TYR A 5 2.14 -0.72 14.00
C TYR A 5 1.00 -1.17 13.08
N ALA A 6 1.12 -0.87 11.78
CA ALA A 6 0.12 -1.19 10.77
C ALA A 6 0.74 -1.26 9.38
N LEU A 7 -0.02 -1.82 8.44
CA LEU A 7 0.21 -1.62 7.01
C LEU A 7 -0.78 -0.60 6.47
N GLN A 8 -0.33 0.36 5.69
CA GLN A 8 -1.21 1.29 4.97
C GLN A 8 -1.23 0.95 3.48
N THR A 9 -2.42 0.84 2.92
CA THR A 9 -2.65 0.72 1.47
C THR A 9 -3.21 2.02 0.93
N ILE A 10 -2.64 2.52 -0.17
CA ILE A 10 -3.12 3.71 -0.90
C ILE A 10 -3.46 3.28 -2.32
N SER A 11 -4.51 3.85 -2.91
CA SER A 11 -4.82 3.70 -4.33
C SER A 11 -4.88 5.06 -5.00
N GLU A 12 -4.10 5.26 -6.06
CA GLU A 12 -4.11 6.50 -6.83
C GLU A 12 -4.52 6.27 -8.29
N CYS A 13 -5.29 7.19 -8.85
CA CYS A 13 -5.64 7.17 -10.26
C CYS A 13 -4.63 8.01 -11.07
N VAL A 14 -3.72 7.33 -11.76
CA VAL A 14 -2.70 7.97 -12.58
C VAL A 14 -3.25 8.20 -13.98
N ARG A 15 -3.20 9.45 -14.44
CA ARG A 15 -3.63 9.83 -15.79
C ARG A 15 -2.43 10.31 -16.59
N SER A 16 -2.05 9.55 -17.63
CA SER A 16 -0.96 9.96 -18.52
C SER A 16 -1.47 10.96 -19.55
N GLY A 17 -0.85 12.14 -19.60
CA GLY A 17 -1.28 13.27 -20.42
C GLY A 17 -1.12 13.08 -21.94
N GLU A 18 -0.30 12.12 -22.39
CA GLU A 18 0.00 11.91 -23.81
C GLU A 18 -0.98 10.96 -24.51
N ASP A 19 -1.48 9.92 -23.83
CA ASP A 19 -2.30 8.85 -24.46
C ASP A 19 -3.70 8.70 -23.88
N SER A 20 -4.13 9.59 -22.96
CA SER A 20 -5.43 9.51 -22.26
C SER A 20 -5.71 8.18 -21.55
N SER A 21 -4.67 7.36 -21.35
CA SER A 21 -4.72 6.14 -20.54
C SER A 21 -4.77 6.50 -19.07
N THR A 22 -5.75 5.96 -18.36
CA THR A 22 -5.86 6.02 -16.91
C THR A 22 -5.57 4.65 -16.36
N PHE A 23 -4.69 4.54 -15.38
CA PHE A 23 -4.47 3.30 -14.63
C PHE A 23 -4.54 3.61 -13.13
N ILE A 24 -4.79 2.58 -12.33
CA ILE A 24 -4.79 2.69 -10.88
C ILE A 24 -3.45 2.13 -10.38
N SER A 25 -2.72 2.91 -9.61
CA SER A 25 -1.57 2.44 -8.86
C SER A 25 -1.98 2.15 -7.42
N TYR A 26 -1.37 1.12 -6.84
CA TYR A 26 -1.58 0.73 -5.46
C TYR A 26 -0.24 0.74 -4.73
N GLU A 27 -0.18 1.44 -3.60
CA GLU A 27 1.03 1.58 -2.78
C GLU A 27 0.82 0.93 -1.41
N LEU A 28 1.83 0.21 -0.93
CA LEU A 28 1.86 -0.43 0.38
C LEU A 28 2.98 0.16 1.23
N ASN A 29 2.61 0.71 2.40
CA ASN A 29 3.52 1.31 3.35
C ASN A 29 3.50 0.55 4.69
N LEU A 30 4.65 0.44 5.33
CA LEU A 30 4.72 0.20 6.77
C LEU A 30 4.37 1.49 7.50
N VAL A 31 3.60 1.38 8.59
CA VAL A 31 3.32 2.47 9.51
C VAL A 31 3.95 2.12 10.85
N PHE A 32 4.78 3.00 11.38
CA PHE A 32 5.39 2.85 12.70
C PHE A 32 4.58 3.61 13.76
N GLU A 33 4.77 3.27 15.04
CA GLU A 33 4.05 3.91 16.15
C GLU A 33 4.20 5.45 16.22
N ASN A 34 5.32 5.98 15.71
CA ASN A 34 5.59 7.42 15.63
C ASN A 34 4.90 8.11 14.43
N GLY A 35 4.15 7.37 13.61
CA GLY A 35 3.50 7.85 12.40
C GLY A 35 4.42 7.96 11.19
N GLU A 36 5.69 7.56 11.31
CA GLU A 36 6.58 7.41 10.16
C GLU A 36 6.06 6.32 9.23
N ARG A 37 6.29 6.51 7.93
CA ARG A 37 5.86 5.60 6.88
C ARG A 37 7.02 5.24 5.97
N VAL A 38 7.14 3.96 5.67
CA VAL A 38 8.16 3.44 4.74
C VAL A 38 7.44 2.69 3.63
N ASN A 39 7.63 3.13 2.39
CA ASN A 39 7.11 2.45 1.22
C ASN A 39 7.82 1.11 1.02
N VAL A 40 7.03 0.06 0.77
CA VAL A 40 7.52 -1.31 0.57
C VAL A 40 7.33 -1.75 -0.88
N MET A 41 6.21 -1.34 -1.50
CA MET A 41 5.79 -1.86 -2.79
C MET A 41 4.80 -0.92 -3.47
N ASP A 42 4.95 -0.77 -4.79
CA ASP A 42 3.94 -0.24 -5.69
C ASP A 42 3.52 -1.32 -6.69
N HIS A 43 2.23 -1.37 -7.03
CA HIS A 43 1.71 -2.34 -7.98
C HIS A 43 0.52 -1.79 -8.78
N GLY A 44 0.44 -2.09 -10.08
CA GLY A 44 -0.68 -1.68 -10.94
C GLY A 44 -1.85 -2.69 -11.02
N ASN A 45 -1.68 -3.89 -10.44
CA ASN A 45 -2.73 -4.92 -10.41
C ASN A 45 -3.29 -5.06 -8.98
N GLN A 46 -4.59 -4.78 -8.84
CA GLN A 46 -5.30 -4.78 -7.56
C GLN A 46 -5.30 -6.13 -6.86
N SER A 47 -5.60 -7.22 -7.58
CA SER A 47 -5.75 -8.54 -6.95
C SER A 47 -4.43 -9.01 -6.35
N ALA A 48 -3.35 -8.89 -7.12
CA ALA A 48 -2.01 -9.25 -6.65
C ALA A 48 -1.55 -8.35 -5.49
N PHE A 49 -1.94 -7.07 -5.50
CA PHE A 49 -1.67 -6.14 -4.43
C PHE A 49 -2.40 -6.51 -3.13
N GLU A 50 -3.70 -6.81 -3.20
CA GLU A 50 -4.51 -7.18 -2.05
C GLU A 50 -4.02 -8.48 -1.40
N ASP A 51 -3.68 -9.49 -2.22
CA ASP A 51 -3.12 -10.76 -1.74
C ASP A 51 -1.77 -10.55 -1.00
N ALA A 52 -0.90 -9.72 -1.56
CA ALA A 52 0.39 -9.38 -0.95
C ALA A 52 0.22 -8.59 0.35
N ALA A 53 -0.68 -7.60 0.38
CA ALA A 53 -0.98 -6.81 1.57
C ALA A 53 -1.56 -7.68 2.69
N MET A 54 -2.49 -8.59 2.38
CA MET A 54 -3.03 -9.55 3.34
C MET A 54 -1.97 -10.50 3.88
N SER A 55 -1.14 -11.07 3.01
CA SER A 55 -0.08 -12.02 3.42
C SER A 55 0.94 -11.34 4.33
N LEU A 56 1.31 -10.08 4.03
CA LEU A 56 2.25 -9.33 4.85
C LEU A 56 1.64 -8.93 6.19
N ALA A 57 0.37 -8.54 6.22
CA ALA A 57 -0.35 -8.19 7.45
C ALA A 57 -0.43 -9.39 8.40
N GLU A 58 -0.77 -10.56 7.87
CA GLU A 58 -0.81 -11.82 8.63
C GLU A 58 0.57 -12.19 9.17
N PHE A 59 1.62 -12.08 8.34
CA PHE A 59 2.99 -12.38 8.76
C PHE A 59 3.48 -11.46 9.89
N LEU A 60 3.13 -10.18 9.84
CA LEU A 60 3.53 -9.18 10.83
C LEU A 60 2.59 -9.10 12.04
N ASP A 61 1.44 -9.78 11.99
CA ASP A 61 0.36 -9.68 12.99
C ASP A 61 -0.14 -8.24 13.23
N VAL A 62 -0.33 -7.49 12.14
CA VAL A 62 -0.78 -6.08 12.19
C VAL A 62 -2.01 -5.84 11.34
N SER A 63 -2.73 -4.75 11.64
CA SER A 63 -3.92 -4.35 10.86
C SER A 63 -3.57 -3.64 9.56
N ILE A 64 -4.44 -3.77 8.55
CA ILE A 64 -4.36 -3.00 7.30
C ILE A 64 -5.25 -1.75 7.39
N TRP A 65 -4.69 -0.60 7.04
CA TRP A 65 -5.37 0.68 6.97
C TRP A 65 -5.53 1.12 5.51
N LYS A 66 -6.78 1.27 5.07
CA LYS A 66 -7.10 1.78 3.74
C LYS A 66 -7.16 3.31 3.77
N ALA A 67 -6.24 3.96 3.07
CA ALA A 67 -6.29 5.39 2.80
C ALA A 67 -6.84 5.60 1.38
N TYR A 68 -7.87 6.44 1.28
CA TYR A 68 -8.54 6.82 0.03
C TYR A 68 -8.02 8.16 -0.47
#